data_AF-A0AAD8SMU2-F1
#
_entry.id   AF-A0AAD8SMU2-F1
#
_cell.length_a   1.000
_cell.length_b   1.000
_cell.length_c   1.000
_cell.angle_alpha   90.00
_cell.angle_beta   90.00
_cell.angle_gamma   90.00
#
_symmetry.space_group_name_H-M   'P 1'
#
loop_
_entity.id
_entity.type
_entity.pdbx_description
1 polymer ?
#
loop_
_entity_poly.entity_id
_entity_poly.type
_entity_poly.pdbx_seq_one_letter_code
_entity_poly.pdbx_strand_id
1 'polypeptide(L)' 'MELRYLEYSITAQESTLLEMLGPDHPVIKDPESVHRSGWDKVAEYYLGKQDVKLDLERFAPTLELALDHLRQQ' A
#
# COMPACT_ATOMS: atom_id res chain seq x y z
N MET A 1 3.26 -26.90 -0.69
CA MET A 1 3.20 -25.64 0.08
C MET A 1 2.58 -24.60 -0.83
N GLU A 2 1.28 -24.36 -0.69
CA GLU A 2 0.58 -23.36 -1.49
C GLU A 2 0.69 -22.01 -0.81
N LEU A 3 1.26 -21.01 -1.49
CA LEU A 3 1.29 -19.64 -1.01
C LEU A 3 -0.14 -19.08 -1.07
N ARG A 4 -0.68 -18.64 0.06
CA ARG A 4 -1.98 -17.95 0.13
C ARG A 4 -1.72 -16.46 0.22
N TYR A 5 -2.31 -15.70 -0.71
CA TYR A 5 -2.22 -14.24 -0.72
C TYR A 5 -3.43 -13.65 -0.01
N LEU A 6 -3.18 -12.68 0.87
CA LEU A 6 -4.20 -11.82 1.45
C LEU A 6 -3.90 -10.39 1.05
N GLU A 7 -4.87 -9.75 0.41
CA GLU A 7 -4.73 -8.36 -0.01
C GLU A 7 -5.07 -7.42 1.14
N TYR A 8 -4.23 -6.39 1.31
CA TYR A 8 -4.57 -5.20 2.07
C TYR A 8 -4.13 -3.98 1.27
N SER A 9 -5.10 -3.20 0.80
CA SER A 9 -4.85 -1.98 0.03
C SER A 9 -4.84 -0.77 0.98
N ILE A 10 -3.68 -0.13 1.07
CA ILE A 10 -3.48 1.07 1.88
C ILE A 10 -4.24 2.26 1.29
N THR A 11 -4.53 3.25 2.13
CA THR A 11 -5.06 4.55 1.73
C THR A 11 -3.95 5.58 1.55
N ALA A 12 -4.28 6.71 0.93
CA ALA A 12 -3.37 7.85 0.86
C ALA A 12 -2.94 8.35 2.26
N GLN A 13 -3.84 8.28 3.25
CA GLN A 13 -3.58 8.69 4.63
C GLN A 13 -2.54 7.81 5.33
N GLU A 14 -2.46 6.54 4.94
CA GLU A 14 -1.47 5.59 5.45
C GLU A 14 -0.16 5.67 4.68
N SER A 15 -0.09 6.44 3.60
CA SER A 15 1.16 6.63 2.85
C SER A 15 1.88 7.89 3.31
N THR A 16 3.17 7.77 3.58
CA THR A 16 4.07 8.91 3.79
C THR A 16 4.16 9.84 2.58
N LEU A 17 3.84 9.37 1.38
CA LEU A 17 3.83 10.17 0.15
C LEU A 17 2.84 11.34 0.22
N LEU A 18 1.73 11.18 0.96
CA LEU A 18 0.76 12.25 1.13
C LEU A 18 1.38 13.44 1.88
N GLU A 19 2.12 13.17 2.96
CA GLU A 19 2.81 14.18 3.75
C GLU A 19 3.99 14.80 2.97
N MET A 20 4.75 13.97 2.23
CA MET A 20 5.92 14.43 1.49
C MET A 20 5.61 15.29 0.26
N LEU A 21 4.52 14.97 -0.46
CA LEU A 21 4.23 15.55 -1.78
C LEU A 21 2.96 16.41 -1.79
N GLY A 22 2.09 16.25 -0.80
CA GLY A 22 0.79 16.92 -0.73
C GLY A 22 -0.29 16.23 -1.57
N PRO A 23 -1.57 16.56 -1.31
CA PRO A 23 -2.73 15.87 -1.91
C PRO A 23 -2.89 16.12 -3.41
N ASP A 24 -2.33 17.22 -3.94
CA ASP A 24 -2.46 17.57 -5.36
C ASP A 24 -1.38 16.94 -6.25
N HIS A 25 -0.36 16.31 -5.68
CA HIS A 25 0.69 15.68 -6.45
C HIS A 25 0.14 14.44 -7.20
N PRO A 26 0.52 14.20 -8.48
CA PRO A 26 -0.01 13.09 -9.28
C PRO A 26 0.12 11.71 -8.62
N VAL A 27 1.19 11.47 -7.88
CA VAL A 27 1.39 10.23 -7.09
C VAL A 27 0.23 9.93 -6.13
N ILE A 28 -0.48 10.95 -5.65
CA ILE A 28 -1.65 10.84 -4.79
C ILE A 28 -2.94 10.98 -5.60
N LYS A 29 -3.03 12.03 -6.43
CA LYS A 29 -4.26 12.45 -7.11
C LYS A 29 -4.60 11.65 -8.36
N ASP A 30 -3.59 11.18 -9.09
CA ASP A 30 -3.71 10.38 -10.31
C ASP A 30 -2.55 9.36 -10.39
N PRO A 31 -2.54 8.31 -9.53
CA PRO A 31 -1.50 7.29 -9.53
C PRO A 31 -1.31 6.62 -10.90
N GLU A 32 -2.40 6.47 -11.66
CA GLU A 32 -2.39 5.89 -13.00
C GLU A 32 -1.54 6.71 -13.98
N SER A 33 -1.52 8.04 -13.85
CA SER A 33 -0.58 8.86 -14.64
C SER A 33 0.88 8.53 -14.34
N VAL A 34 1.21 8.20 -13.09
CA VAL A 34 2.56 7.79 -12.68
C VAL A 34 2.89 6.43 -13.28
N HIS A 35 1.96 5.47 -13.23
CA HIS A 35 2.11 4.18 -13.90
C HIS A 35 2.33 4.32 -15.41
N ARG A 36 1.57 5.19 -16.08
CA ARG A 36 1.75 5.48 -17.51
C ARG A 36 3.07 6.19 -17.84
N SER A 37 3.68 6.89 -16.88
CA SER A 37 4.95 7.59 -17.07
C SER A 37 6.17 6.65 -17.09
N GLY A 38 5.98 5.37 -16.76
CA GLY A 38 7.00 4.33 -16.85
C GLY A 38 7.44 3.78 -15.47
N TRP A 39 8.15 2.65 -15.52
CA TRP A 39 8.55 1.91 -14.32
C TRP A 39 9.45 2.71 -13.38
N ASP A 40 10.34 3.55 -13.89
CA ASP A 40 11.29 4.31 -13.08
C ASP A 40 10.59 5.19 -12.04
N LYS A 41 9.47 5.83 -12.43
CA LYS A 41 8.69 6.68 -11.53
C LYS A 41 7.90 5.86 -10.51
N VAL A 42 7.36 4.72 -10.93
CA VAL A 42 6.68 3.79 -10.02
C VAL A 42 7.65 3.29 -8.96
N ALA A 43 8.83 2.83 -9.38
CA ALA A 43 9.87 2.35 -8.48
C ALA A 43 10.38 3.46 -7.55
N GLU A 44 10.63 4.66 -8.08
CA GLU A 44 11.06 5.82 -7.27
C GLU A 44 10.07 6.14 -6.15
N TYR A 45 8.78 6.25 -6.47
CA TYR A 45 7.79 6.71 -5.49
C TYR A 45 7.22 5.59 -4.64
N TYR A 46 6.65 4.55 -5.24
CA TYR A 46 5.87 3.54 -4.51
C TYR A 46 6.73 2.43 -3.90
N LEU A 47 7.92 2.16 -4.45
CA LEU A 47 8.83 1.13 -3.91
C LEU A 47 10.03 1.71 -3.17
N GLY A 48 10.43 2.95 -3.49
CA GLY A 48 11.60 3.60 -2.91
C GLY A 48 11.25 4.58 -1.79
N LYS A 49 10.46 5.61 -2.10
CA LYS A 49 10.16 6.70 -1.15
C LYS A 49 8.99 6.40 -0.21
N GLN A 50 8.07 5.52 -0.61
CA GLN A 50 6.88 5.24 0.18
C GLN A 50 7.20 4.35 1.37
N ASP A 51 6.99 4.90 2.57
CA ASP A 51 6.70 4.13 3.77
C ASP A 51 5.20 4.12 4.07
N VAL A 52 4.75 3.08 4.78
CA VAL A 52 3.35 2.88 5.19
C VAL A 52 3.20 3.09 6.71
N LYS A 53 2.39 4.07 7.10
CA LYS A 53 1.88 4.29 8.45
C LYS A 53 0.55 3.55 8.58
N LEU A 54 0.63 2.26 8.92
CA LEU A 54 -0.51 1.36 8.92
C LEU A 54 -1.60 1.78 9.93
N ASP A 55 -2.84 1.84 9.45
CA ASP A 55 -4.02 1.99 10.31
C ASP A 55 -4.40 0.62 10.90
N LEU A 56 -4.12 0.45 12.19
CA LEU A 56 -4.37 -0.81 12.90
C LEU A 56 -5.85 -1.17 13.01
N GLU A 57 -6.75 -0.20 13.06
CA GLU A 57 -8.19 -0.46 13.12
C GLU A 57 -8.67 -1.02 11.79
N ARG A 58 -8.23 -0.45 10.67
CA ARG A 58 -8.55 -0.95 9.33
C ARG A 58 -7.83 -2.26 8.99
N PHE A 59 -6.62 -2.45 9.51
CA PHE A 59 -5.82 -3.65 9.23
C PHE A 59 -6.23 -4.86 10.07
N ALA A 60 -6.84 -4.66 11.24
CA ALA A 60 -7.18 -5.74 12.17
C ALA A 60 -7.94 -6.93 11.53
N PRO A 61 -8.97 -6.75 10.69
CA PRO A 61 -9.68 -7.87 10.09
C PRO A 61 -8.80 -8.72 9.16
N THR A 62 -7.90 -8.09 8.40
CA THR A 62 -6.94 -8.81 7.54
C THR A 62 -5.94 -9.60 8.38
N LEU A 63 -5.48 -9.04 9.50
CA LEU A 63 -4.58 -9.73 10.42
C LEU A 63 -5.26 -10.93 11.08
N GLU A 64 -6.52 -10.79 11.52
CA GLU A 64 -7.30 -11.89 12.07
C GLU A 64 -7.46 -13.03 11.07
N LEU A 65 -7.82 -12.72 9.82
CA LEU A 65 -7.93 -13.70 8.75
C LEU A 65 -6.59 -14.41 8.48
N ALA A 66 -5.48 -13.67 8.50
CA ALA A 66 -4.14 -14.23 8.36
C ALA A 66 -3.81 -15.21 9.50
N LEU A 67 -4.13 -14.85 10.75
CA LEU A 67 -3.90 -15.70 11.91
C LEU A 67 -4.77 -16.95 11.89
N ASP A 68 -6.02 -16.85 11.44
CA ASP A 68 -6.90 -18.00 11.30
C ASP A 68 -6.40 -18.98 10.24
N HIS A 69 -5.89 -18.48 9.11
CA HIS A 69 -5.25 -19.32 8.10
C HIS A 69 -3.99 -20.01 8.61
N LEU A 70 -3.22 -19.39 9.51
CA LEU A 70 -2.05 -20.01 10.13
C LEU A 70 -2.45 -21.11 11.13
N ARG A 71 -3.54 -20.95 11.87
CA ARG A 71 -4.03 -21.93 12.86
C ARG A 71 -4.68 -23.17 12.23
N GLN A 72 -5.13 -23.06 10.99
CA GLN A 72 -5.77 -24.15 10.24
C GLN A 72 -4.75 -25.06 9.49
N GLN A 73 -3.46 -24.75 9.59
CA GLN A 73 -2.36 -25.57 9.06
C GLN A 73 -1.78 -26.49 10.13
#